data_AF-A0A6S6XWU8-F1
#
_entry.id   AF-A0A6S6XWU8-F1
#
_cell.length_a   1.000
_cell.length_b   1.000
_cell.length_c   1.000
_cell.angle_alpha   90.00
_cell.angle_beta   90.00
_cell.angle_gamma   90.00
#
_symmetry.space_group_name_H-M   'P 1'
#
loop_
_entity.id
_entity.type
_entity.pdbx_description
1 polymer ?
#
loop_
_entity_poly.entity_id
_entity_poly.type
_entity_poly.pdbx_seq_one_letter_code
_entity_poly.pdbx_strand_id
1 'polypeptide(L)'
;MRPPADDDSTPSPVPDRGDPTWVAPALTREEQTRRVGKTPVFFGPPLAILTDGQKNTMEISGKLNRTAERYMEILRHHGLELTDPEYRCIAHICDFGFMSPQEIRELPMEVRLTRFESDGLDKASLAAKLEAASFADLVVVVELLGF
;
A
#
# COMPACT_ATOMS: atom_id res chain seq x y z
N MET A 1 -71.67 -31.57 -11.77
CA MET A 1 -70.35 -31.46 -12.44
C MET A 1 -69.93 -30.00 -12.41
N ARG A 2 -68.85 -29.67 -11.71
CA ARG A 2 -68.25 -28.33 -11.62
C ARG A 2 -66.87 -28.44 -12.29
N PRO A 3 -66.46 -27.53 -13.19
CA PRO A 3 -65.11 -27.60 -13.75
C PRO A 3 -64.08 -27.22 -12.67
N PRO A 4 -62.85 -27.75 -12.71
CA PRO A 4 -61.77 -27.24 -11.87
C PRO A 4 -61.36 -25.86 -12.40
N ALA A 5 -61.09 -24.93 -11.48
CA ALA A 5 -60.47 -23.66 -11.81
C ALA A 5 -58.96 -23.90 -11.93
N ASP A 6 -58.41 -23.68 -13.11
CA ASP A 6 -56.97 -23.62 -13.33
C ASP A 6 -56.43 -22.36 -12.64
N ASP A 7 -55.70 -22.56 -11.53
CA ASP A 7 -54.85 -21.53 -10.91
C ASP A 7 -53.45 -21.66 -11.51
N ASP A 8 -53.29 -21.13 -12.73
CA ASP A 8 -51.98 -20.98 -13.38
C ASP A 8 -51.42 -19.58 -13.06
N SER A 9 -51.11 -19.35 -11.79
CA SER A 9 -50.31 -18.20 -11.37
C SER A 9 -48.84 -18.58 -11.42
N THR A 10 -48.25 -18.45 -12.61
CA THR A 10 -46.79 -18.55 -12.80
C THR A 10 -46.10 -17.45 -11.98
N PRO A 11 -45.18 -17.78 -11.04
CA PRO A 11 -44.52 -16.76 -10.25
C PRO A 11 -43.65 -15.87 -11.15
N SER A 12 -43.77 -14.55 -10.97
CA SER A 12 -42.99 -13.57 -11.73
C SER A 12 -41.48 -13.79 -11.54
N PRO A 13 -40.65 -13.58 -12.59
CA PRO A 13 -39.22 -13.81 -12.51
C PRO A 13 -38.58 -12.88 -11.48
N VAL A 14 -37.78 -13.47 -10.58
CA VAL A 14 -36.97 -12.72 -9.62
C VAL A 14 -35.88 -11.97 -10.41
N PRO A 15 -35.63 -10.67 -10.14
CA PRO A 15 -34.57 -9.93 -10.81
C PRO A 15 -33.22 -10.65 -10.68
N ASP A 16 -32.43 -10.63 -11.76
CA ASP A 16 -31.09 -11.21 -11.77
C ASP A 16 -30.01 -10.17 -11.40
N ARG A 17 -28.84 -10.67 -10.98
CA ARG A 17 -27.69 -9.84 -10.60
C ARG A 17 -27.24 -8.97 -11.79
N GLY A 18 -27.42 -7.66 -11.68
CA GLY A 18 -27.14 -6.70 -12.75
C GLY A 18 -28.37 -5.90 -13.20
N ASP A 19 -29.57 -6.33 -12.82
CA ASP A 19 -30.79 -5.52 -12.95
C ASP A 19 -30.76 -4.35 -11.95
N PRO A 20 -31.09 -3.10 -12.35
CA PRO A 20 -31.15 -1.95 -11.43
C PRO A 20 -32.18 -2.09 -10.30
N THR A 21 -33.13 -3.02 -10.41
CA THR A 21 -34.11 -3.39 -9.36
C THR A 21 -33.66 -4.58 -8.51
N TRP A 22 -32.48 -5.16 -8.78
CA TRP A 22 -31.93 -6.27 -8.01
C TRP A 22 -31.45 -5.81 -6.63
N VAL A 23 -32.04 -6.38 -5.59
CA VAL A 23 -31.62 -6.19 -4.20
C VAL A 23 -30.84 -7.43 -3.76
N ALA A 24 -29.59 -7.24 -3.34
CA ALA A 24 -28.80 -8.34 -2.80
C ALA A 24 -29.51 -8.93 -1.56
N PRO A 25 -29.74 -10.25 -1.49
CA PRO A 25 -30.33 -10.87 -0.31
C PRO A 25 -29.47 -10.61 0.92
N ALA A 26 -30.12 -10.34 2.05
CA ALA A 26 -29.41 -10.15 3.32
C ALA A 26 -28.65 -11.43 3.67
N LEU A 27 -27.34 -11.29 3.91
CA LEU A 27 -26.48 -12.42 4.30
C LEU A 27 -27.03 -13.04 5.60
N THR A 28 -27.15 -14.36 5.61
CA THR A 28 -27.48 -15.11 6.83
C THR A 28 -26.39 -14.91 7.89
N ARG A 29 -26.74 -15.15 9.16
CA ARG A 29 -25.77 -15.05 10.27
C ARG A 29 -24.53 -15.94 10.03
N GLU A 30 -24.71 -17.11 9.43
CA GLU A 30 -23.63 -18.04 9.10
C GLU A 30 -22.72 -17.51 7.98
N GLU A 31 -23.28 -16.90 6.94
CA GLU A 31 -22.51 -16.26 5.86
C GLU A 31 -21.75 -15.01 6.32
N GLN A 32 -22.29 -14.27 7.28
CA GLN A 32 -21.56 -13.16 7.93
C GLN A 32 -20.38 -13.67 8.77
N THR A 33 -20.49 -14.87 9.35
CA THR A 33 -19.45 -15.48 10.19
C THR A 33 -18.45 -16.37 9.45
N ARG A 34 -18.61 -16.57 8.14
CA ARG A 34 -17.54 -17.09 7.28
C ARG A 34 -16.42 -16.05 7.27
N ARG A 35 -15.55 -16.10 8.28
CA ARG A 35 -14.19 -15.55 8.22
C ARG A 35 -13.48 -16.28 7.08
N VAL A 36 -13.65 -15.76 5.86
CA VAL A 36 -12.69 -15.99 4.79
C VAL A 36 -11.39 -15.47 5.37
N GLY A 37 -10.47 -16.37 5.72
CA GLY A 37 -9.24 -16.10 6.45
C GLY A 37 -8.26 -15.25 5.65
N LYS A 38 -8.65 -14.02 5.33
CA LYS A 38 -7.75 -12.97 4.92
C LYS A 38 -7.19 -12.40 6.20
N THR A 39 -5.89 -12.54 6.40
CA THR A 39 -5.18 -11.77 7.41
C THR A 39 -5.63 -10.31 7.24
N PRO A 40 -6.28 -9.70 8.25
CA PRO A 40 -6.73 -8.33 8.13
C PRO A 40 -5.48 -7.46 8.00
N VAL A 41 -5.26 -6.91 6.81
CA VAL A 41 -4.19 -5.95 6.58
C VAL A 41 -4.63 -4.65 7.21
N PHE A 42 -3.95 -4.27 8.30
CA PHE A 42 -4.17 -2.98 8.92
C PHE A 42 -3.40 -1.92 8.17
N PHE A 43 -4.11 -0.88 7.72
CA PHE A 43 -3.49 0.28 7.14
C PHE A 43 -3.21 1.30 8.24
N GLY A 44 -1.95 1.68 8.39
CA GLY A 44 -1.54 2.72 9.33
C GLY A 44 -2.18 4.09 9.02
N PRO A 45 -1.99 5.08 9.91
CA PRO A 45 -2.65 6.38 9.82
C PRO A 45 -2.61 7.05 8.42
N PRO A 46 -1.50 7.03 7.66
CA PRO A 46 -1.46 7.70 6.36
C PRO A 46 -2.52 7.19 5.37
N LEU A 47 -2.70 5.87 5.29
CA LEU A 47 -3.68 5.24 4.41
C LEU A 47 -5.08 5.22 5.02
N ALA A 48 -5.20 5.06 6.35
CA ALA A 48 -6.47 5.14 7.04
C ALA A 48 -7.14 6.51 6.87
N ILE A 49 -6.37 7.60 7.03
CA ILE A 49 -6.84 8.99 6.87
C ILE A 49 -7.33 9.25 5.43
N LEU A 50 -6.67 8.71 4.41
CA LEU A 50 -7.09 8.88 3.01
C LEU A 50 -8.50 8.35 2.75
N THR A 51 -8.89 7.32 3.51
CA THR A 51 -10.17 6.62 3.40
C THR A 51 -11.16 6.99 4.52
N ASP A 52 -10.80 7.92 5.41
CA ASP A 52 -11.61 8.25 6.57
C ASP A 52 -12.99 8.83 6.18
N GLY A 53 -14.01 8.44 6.94
CA GLY A 53 -15.42 8.77 6.70
C GLY A 53 -16.03 8.16 5.42
N GLN A 54 -15.27 7.42 4.61
CA GLN A 54 -15.77 6.82 3.37
C GLN A 54 -16.49 5.50 3.61
N LYS A 55 -17.63 5.32 2.94
CA LYS A 55 -18.40 4.06 2.98
C LYS A 55 -18.52 3.40 1.60
N ASN A 56 -18.13 4.10 0.54
CA ASN A 56 -18.17 3.58 -0.82
C ASN A 56 -16.89 2.79 -1.13
N THR A 57 -17.05 1.47 -1.32
CA THR A 57 -15.94 0.55 -1.60
C THR A 57 -15.14 0.93 -2.84
N MET A 58 -15.78 1.42 -3.91
CA MET A 58 -15.09 1.80 -5.15
C MET A 58 -14.21 3.02 -4.95
N GLU A 59 -14.66 4.02 -4.18
CA GLU A 59 -13.87 5.21 -3.88
C GLU A 59 -12.69 4.91 -2.97
N ILE A 60 -12.90 4.06 -1.95
CA ILE A 60 -11.83 3.56 -1.07
C ILE A 60 -10.77 2.85 -1.92
N SER A 61 -11.18 1.87 -2.74
CA SER A 61 -10.28 1.11 -3.61
C SER A 61 -9.53 2.02 -4.59
N GLY A 62 -10.22 2.95 -5.26
CA GLY A 62 -9.62 3.87 -6.20
C GLY A 62 -8.56 4.79 -5.57
N LYS A 63 -8.78 5.26 -4.34
CA LYS A 63 -7.79 6.07 -3.60
C LYS A 63 -6.55 5.27 -3.23
N LEU A 64 -6.73 4.04 -2.76
CA LEU A 64 -5.61 3.15 -2.41
C LEU A 64 -4.79 2.80 -3.66
N ASN A 65 -5.45 2.35 -4.73
CA ASN A 65 -4.77 2.00 -5.98
C ASN A 65 -4.00 3.18 -6.57
N ARG A 66 -4.61 4.36 -6.67
CA ARG A 66 -3.92 5.55 -7.17
C ARG A 66 -2.70 5.93 -6.33
N THR A 67 -2.78 5.73 -5.02
CA THR A 67 -1.65 5.99 -4.11
C THR A 67 -0.52 4.99 -4.37
N ALA A 68 -0.85 3.69 -4.50
CA ALA A 68 0.10 2.65 -4.84
C ALA A 68 0.73 2.86 -6.23
N GLU A 69 -0.06 3.18 -7.26
CA GLU A 69 0.43 3.44 -8.62
C GLU A 69 1.44 4.59 -8.64
N ARG A 70 1.14 5.71 -7.99
CA ARG A 70 2.05 6.86 -7.90
C ARG A 70 3.34 6.50 -7.15
N TYR A 71 3.22 5.72 -6.08
CA TYR A 71 4.37 5.23 -5.35
C TYR A 71 5.27 4.34 -6.23
N MET A 72 4.68 3.41 -6.99
CA MET A 72 5.42 2.56 -7.92
C MET A 72 6.06 3.37 -9.06
N GLU A 73 5.45 4.44 -9.55
CA GLU A 73 6.09 5.33 -10.54
C GLU A 73 7.28 6.08 -9.95
N ILE A 74 7.22 6.48 -8.68
CA ILE A 74 8.38 7.07 -8.00
C ILE A 74 9.55 6.09 -8.01
N LEU A 75 9.31 4.82 -7.62
CA LEU A 75 10.35 3.78 -7.62
C LEU A 75 11.00 3.54 -8.99
N ARG A 76 10.31 3.84 -10.10
CA ARG A 76 10.85 3.63 -11.46
C ARG A 76 11.70 4.79 -11.96
N HIS A 77 11.43 6.01 -11.48
CA HIS A 77 11.97 7.23 -12.06
C HIS A 77 12.93 7.98 -11.13
N HIS A 78 12.93 7.64 -9.85
CA HIS A 78 13.77 8.25 -8.83
C HIS A 78 14.85 7.30 -8.33
N GLY A 79 15.82 7.84 -7.61
CA GLY A 79 16.91 7.09 -7.01
C GLY A 79 18.24 7.81 -7.13
N LEU A 80 19.28 7.20 -6.58
CA LEU A 80 20.64 7.72 -6.64
C LEU A 80 21.59 6.65 -7.14
N GLU A 81 22.55 7.07 -7.95
CA GLU A 81 23.68 6.23 -8.29
C GLU A 81 24.64 6.20 -7.09
N LEU A 82 24.64 5.06 -6.41
CA LEU A 82 25.55 4.76 -5.31
C LEU A 82 26.51 3.65 -5.71
N THR A 83 27.70 3.73 -5.14
CA THR A 83 28.72 2.69 -5.23
C THR A 83 28.43 1.59 -4.21
N ASP A 84 29.00 0.39 -4.41
CA ASP A 84 28.88 -0.72 -3.47
C ASP A 84 29.24 -0.38 -2.00
N PRO A 85 30.32 0.36 -1.68
CA PRO A 85 30.58 0.76 -0.30
C PRO A 85 29.53 1.74 0.26
N GLU A 86 28.99 2.63 -0.57
CA GLU A 86 27.91 3.55 -0.16
C GLU A 86 26.61 2.78 0.14
N TYR A 87 26.21 1.86 -0.73
CA TYR A 87 25.04 1.00 -0.49
C TYR A 87 25.18 0.20 0.81
N ARG A 88 26.36 -0.37 1.09
CA ARG A 88 26.61 -1.11 2.33
C ARG A 88 26.54 -0.22 3.57
N CYS A 89 27.01 1.03 3.47
CA CYS A 89 26.90 2.00 4.56
C CYS A 89 25.43 2.33 4.86
N ILE A 90 24.61 2.58 3.84
CA ILE A 90 23.18 2.86 4.03
C ILE A 90 22.47 1.62 4.56
N ALA A 91 22.70 0.44 4.00
CA ALA A 91 22.11 -0.81 4.49
C ALA A 91 22.42 -1.06 5.97
N HIS A 92 23.64 -0.76 6.41
CA HIS A 92 24.03 -0.86 7.82
C HIS A 92 23.23 0.11 8.72
N ILE A 93 22.92 1.31 8.24
CA ILE A 93 22.08 2.29 8.97
C ILE A 93 20.63 1.80 9.02
N CYS A 94 20.14 1.20 7.93
CA CYS A 94 18.75 0.76 7.78
C CYS A 94 18.43 -0.55 8.49
N ASP A 95 19.43 -1.30 8.99
CA ASP A 95 19.34 -2.70 9.46
C ASP A 95 18.25 -3.00 10.51
N PHE A 96 17.53 -1.99 11.01
CA PHE A 96 16.39 -2.11 11.93
C PHE A 96 15.06 -1.62 11.32
N GLY A 97 14.47 -2.43 10.43
CA GLY A 97 13.04 -2.36 10.07
C GLY A 97 12.64 -1.27 9.06
N PHE A 98 11.33 -1.02 8.98
CA PHE A 98 10.74 -0.04 8.04
C PHE A 98 11.01 1.39 8.52
N MET A 99 11.82 2.15 7.78
CA MET A 99 12.12 3.54 8.14
C MET A 99 10.94 4.48 7.91
N SER A 100 10.68 5.31 8.91
CA SER A 100 9.73 6.41 8.79
C SER A 100 10.25 7.50 7.83
N PRO A 101 9.36 8.34 7.26
CA PRO A 101 9.77 9.47 6.44
C PRO A 101 10.73 10.45 7.14
N GLN A 102 10.75 10.50 8.47
CA GLN A 102 11.68 11.33 9.22
C GLN A 102 13.08 10.71 9.24
N GLU A 103 13.18 9.41 9.54
CA GLU A 103 14.45 8.67 9.52
C GLU A 103 15.10 8.71 8.12
N ILE A 104 14.30 8.60 7.05
CA ILE A 104 14.80 8.74 5.67
C ILE A 104 15.43 10.12 5.42
N ARG A 105 14.86 11.20 5.99
CA ARG A 105 15.45 12.56 5.86
C ARG A 105 16.72 12.72 6.66
N GLU A 106 16.90 11.93 7.70
CA GLU A 106 18.05 12.00 8.61
C GLU A 106 19.23 11.13 8.13
N LEU A 107 19.06 10.31 7.09
CA LEU A 107 20.12 9.49 6.50
C LEU A 107 21.45 10.23 6.26
N PRO A 108 21.51 11.47 5.74
CA PRO A 108 22.78 12.17 5.60
C PRO A 108 23.50 12.41 6.94
N MET A 109 22.74 12.69 8.00
CA MET A 109 23.28 12.83 9.34
C MET A 109 23.76 11.48 9.88
N GLU A 110 22.95 10.43 9.73
CA GLU A 110 23.31 9.08 10.17
C GLU A 110 24.58 8.56 9.48
N VAL A 111 24.76 8.84 8.19
CA VAL A 111 26.01 8.54 7.45
C VAL A 111 27.23 9.25 8.05
N ARG A 112 27.07 10.47 8.56
CA ARG A 112 28.18 11.19 9.21
C ARG A 112 28.53 10.62 10.58
N LEU A 113 27.51 10.18 11.31
CA LEU A 113 27.65 9.74 12.70
C LEU A 113 27.97 8.25 12.85
N THR A 114 27.65 7.44 11.83
CA THR A 114 27.90 6.00 11.87
C THR A 114 29.40 5.68 11.97
N ARG A 115 29.69 4.63 12.72
CA ARG A 115 31.04 4.04 12.86
C ARG A 115 31.37 3.06 11.74
N PHE A 116 30.46 2.85 10.79
CA PHE A 116 30.70 2.01 9.64
C PHE A 116 31.87 2.56 8.81
N GLU A 117 32.76 1.65 8.41
CA GLU A 117 33.92 1.92 7.57
C GLU A 117 34.02 0.80 6.53
N SER A 118 34.42 1.15 5.31
CA SER A 118 34.65 0.21 4.23
C SER A 118 35.64 0.77 3.23
N ASP A 119 36.44 -0.09 2.61
CA ASP A 119 37.40 0.33 1.58
C ASP A 119 36.67 1.05 0.44
N GLY A 120 37.12 2.27 0.11
CA GLY A 120 36.54 3.11 -0.93
C GLY A 120 35.29 3.90 -0.51
N LEU A 121 34.88 3.85 0.77
CA LEU A 121 33.80 4.68 1.29
C LEU A 121 34.32 6.09 1.64
N ASP A 122 33.73 7.12 1.04
CA ASP A 122 33.84 8.50 1.50
C ASP A 122 32.51 8.95 2.10
N LYS A 123 32.43 8.95 3.45
CA LYS A 123 31.22 9.33 4.18
C LYS A 123 30.84 10.80 3.99
N ALA A 124 31.82 11.69 3.77
CA ALA A 124 31.53 13.10 3.56
C ALA A 124 30.88 13.32 2.19
N SER A 125 31.42 12.67 1.16
CA SER A 125 30.84 12.70 -0.19
C SER A 125 29.47 12.03 -0.26
N LEU A 126 29.29 10.88 0.40
CA LEU A 126 27.99 10.21 0.48
C LEU A 126 26.95 11.09 1.18
N ALA A 127 27.28 11.66 2.34
CA ALA A 127 26.35 12.53 3.06
C ALA A 127 25.95 13.75 2.23
N ALA A 128 26.89 14.39 1.53
CA ALA A 128 26.59 15.51 0.64
C ALA A 128 25.68 15.10 -0.54
N LYS A 129 25.91 13.91 -1.11
CA LYS A 129 25.05 13.35 -2.17
C LYS A 129 23.61 13.15 -1.67
N LEU A 130 23.45 12.58 -0.48
CA LEU A 130 22.13 12.35 0.13
C LEU A 130 21.43 13.66 0.51
N GLU A 131 22.16 14.67 0.98
CA GLU A 131 21.60 16.01 1.27
C GLU A 131 21.10 16.75 0.04
N ALA A 132 21.79 16.58 -1.09
CA ALA A 132 21.42 17.21 -2.35
C ALA A 132 20.25 16.49 -3.05
N ALA A 133 19.95 15.24 -2.65
CA ALA A 133 18.92 14.41 -3.26
C ALA A 133 17.51 14.89 -2.90
N SER A 134 16.55 14.62 -3.79
CA SER A 134 15.15 14.83 -3.44
C SER A 134 14.70 13.77 -2.43
N PHE A 135 13.66 14.07 -1.65
CA PHE A 135 13.08 13.07 -0.75
C PHE A 135 12.58 11.82 -1.49
N ALA A 136 12.10 11.98 -2.73
CA ALA A 136 11.69 10.85 -3.57
C ALA A 136 12.87 9.94 -3.90
N ASP A 137 14.04 10.51 -4.22
CA ASP A 137 15.24 9.72 -4.51
C ASP A 137 15.72 8.97 -3.26
N LEU A 138 15.66 9.61 -2.09
CA LEU A 138 16.00 8.97 -0.81
C LEU A 138 15.06 7.80 -0.49
N VAL A 139 13.75 7.95 -0.74
CA VAL A 139 12.78 6.86 -0.58
C VAL A 139 13.16 5.68 -1.47
N VAL A 140 13.47 5.91 -2.76
CA VAL A 140 13.86 4.80 -3.65
C VAL A 140 15.14 4.10 -3.17
N VAL A 141 16.15 4.85 -2.72
CA VAL A 141 17.39 4.25 -2.19
C VAL A 141 17.10 3.28 -1.04
N VAL A 142 16.21 3.65 -0.12
CA VAL A 142 15.83 2.81 1.02
C VAL A 142 15.06 1.59 0.58
N GLU A 143 14.09 1.76 -0.32
CA GLU A 143 13.21 0.69 -0.77
C GLU A 143 13.96 -0.36 -1.62
N LEU A 144 15.00 0.06 -2.36
CA LEU A 144 15.90 -0.85 -3.07
C LEU A 144 16.70 -1.76 -2.13
N LEU A 145 16.90 -1.35 -0.87
CA LEU A 145 17.56 -2.15 0.15
C LEU A 145 16.61 -3.16 0.81
N GLY A 146 15.30 -3.11 0.52
CA GLY A 146 14.29 -4.03 1.03
C GLY A 146 13.69 -3.65 2.38
N PHE A 147 13.81 -2.37 2.77
CA PHE A 147 13.23 -1.79 3.98
C PHE A 147 12.03 -0.90 3.67
#